data_AF-A0A3D1NQV9-F1
#
_entry.id   AF-A0A3D1NQV9-F1
#
_cell.length_a   1.000
_cell.length_b   1.000
_cell.length_c   1.000
_cell.angle_alpha   90.00
_cell.angle_beta   90.00
_cell.angle_gamma   90.00
#
_symmetry.space_group_name_H-M   'P 1'
#
loop_
_entity.id
_entity.type
_entity.pdbx_description
1 polymer ?
#
loop_
_entity_poly.entity_id
_entity_poly.type
_entity_poly.pdbx_seq_one_letter_code
_entity_poly.pdbx_strand_id
1 'polypeptide(L)'
;MATITVKSKIIVRNDTEANWVSANPVLLKGEAGYSTDKLYLKFGDGSTKWNDLPKFGGQSVIIQSTAPSDGSQHTYEEGTFWIDLSASSPEIYILIQRESDNREWLQLITAEALAAKGAMLAKDFAKESEAGAKTGYVDKALSADKLKTARAVTLAGAITGNTTFDGSKDISIETSLKPLEEQDIPELSLSKIKDAGTAAACNTGTEAGQIPVIGEGGKLNEALIPQQTLTTDNVNEGKKNLYYTNERVTNYLQDTANTFVMDGGNA
;
A
#
# COMPACT_ATOMS: atom_id res chain seq x y z
N MET A 1 55.94 24.79 -79.10
CA MET A 1 54.55 25.07 -79.55
C MET A 1 54.14 26.42 -78.98
N ALA A 2 53.37 27.22 -79.72
CA ALA A 2 52.84 28.49 -79.20
C ALA A 2 51.47 28.26 -78.54
N THR A 3 51.26 28.81 -77.35
CA THR A 3 49.96 28.74 -76.65
C THR A 3 49.00 29.74 -77.25
N ILE A 4 47.89 29.27 -77.81
CA ILE A 4 46.81 30.13 -78.32
C ILE A 4 45.68 30.15 -77.28
N THR A 5 45.43 31.31 -76.68
CA THR A 5 44.32 31.49 -75.73
C THR A 5 43.04 31.84 -76.48
N VAL A 6 42.11 30.89 -76.55
CA VAL A 6 40.75 31.13 -77.09
C VAL A 6 39.83 31.59 -75.96
N LYS A 7 39.20 32.75 -76.12
CA LYS A 7 38.11 33.21 -75.23
C LYS A 7 36.78 32.70 -75.79
N SER A 8 36.07 31.86 -75.03
CA SER A 8 34.76 31.34 -75.41
C SER A 8 33.72 31.62 -74.32
N LYS A 9 32.45 31.72 -74.74
CA LYS A 9 31.28 31.72 -73.85
C LYS A 9 30.42 30.53 -74.28
N ILE A 10 30.27 29.56 -73.38
CA ILE A 10 29.45 28.36 -73.64
C ILE A 10 28.00 28.70 -73.26
N ILE A 11 27.07 28.31 -74.13
CA ILE A 11 25.63 28.32 -73.87
C ILE A 11 25.16 26.89 -74.14
N VAL A 12 24.53 26.26 -73.13
CA VAL A 12 23.93 24.93 -73.27
C VAL A 12 22.57 25.04 -73.96
N ARG A 13 22.11 23.98 -74.61
CA ARG A 13 20.75 23.94 -75.17
C ARG A 13 19.76 24.14 -74.02
N ASN A 14 18.85 25.09 -74.16
CA ASN A 14 17.94 25.49 -73.09
C ASN A 14 16.55 25.82 -73.65
N ASP A 15 15.52 25.44 -72.89
CA ASP A 15 14.11 25.66 -73.21
C ASP A 15 13.26 25.44 -71.93
N THR A 16 11.96 25.75 -71.99
CA THR A 16 10.99 25.40 -70.94
C THR A 16 10.74 23.89 -70.90
N GLU A 17 10.35 23.36 -69.74
CA GLU A 17 10.06 21.93 -69.58
C GLU A 17 8.95 21.45 -70.50
N ALA A 18 7.91 22.27 -70.74
CA ALA A 18 6.82 21.93 -71.64
C ALA A 18 7.31 21.68 -73.08
N ASN A 19 8.22 22.52 -73.57
CA ASN A 19 8.82 22.35 -74.90
C ASN A 19 9.78 21.16 -74.95
N TRP A 20 10.60 20.97 -73.92
CA TRP A 20 11.46 19.79 -73.80
C TRP A 20 10.68 18.48 -73.78
N VAL A 21 9.60 18.40 -73.01
CA VAL A 21 8.73 17.22 -72.89
C VAL A 21 7.95 16.94 -74.18
N SER A 22 7.52 17.99 -74.87
CA SER A 22 6.81 17.88 -76.16
C SER A 22 7.75 17.44 -77.30
N ALA A 23 8.97 17.99 -77.37
CA ALA A 23 9.96 17.61 -78.37
C ALA A 23 10.61 16.24 -78.06
N ASN A 24 10.70 15.88 -76.78
CA ASN A 24 11.32 14.68 -76.22
C ASN A 24 12.59 14.18 -76.96
N PRO A 25 13.60 15.03 -77.19
CA PRO A 25 14.75 14.69 -78.02
C PRO A 25 15.70 13.71 -77.33
N VAL A 26 16.45 12.94 -78.11
CA VAL A 26 17.68 12.27 -77.63
C VAL A 26 18.80 13.30 -77.66
N LEU A 27 19.44 13.54 -76.51
CA LEU A 27 20.62 14.38 -76.40
C LEU A 27 21.89 13.56 -76.69
N LEU A 28 22.89 14.15 -77.32
CA LEU A 28 24.17 13.49 -77.59
C LEU A 28 24.87 13.12 -76.28
N LYS A 29 25.76 12.12 -76.33
CA LYS A 29 26.50 11.67 -75.15
C LYS A 29 27.35 12.81 -74.57
N GLY A 30 27.00 13.26 -73.36
CA GLY A 30 27.62 14.41 -72.68
C GLY A 30 27.04 15.78 -73.04
N GLU A 31 26.03 15.88 -73.92
CA GLU A 31 25.32 17.13 -74.19
C GLU A 31 24.44 17.51 -73.01
N ALA A 32 24.62 18.73 -72.50
CA ALA A 32 23.80 19.30 -71.44
C ALA A 32 22.56 20.01 -72.03
N GLY A 33 21.37 19.60 -71.58
CA GLY A 33 20.11 20.32 -71.80
C GLY A 33 19.62 20.95 -70.50
N TYR A 34 19.23 22.23 -70.53
CA TYR A 34 18.77 23.01 -69.38
C TYR A 34 17.28 23.32 -69.45
N SER A 35 16.55 23.01 -68.38
CA SER A 35 15.15 23.39 -68.19
C SER A 35 15.06 24.77 -67.53
N THR A 36 14.63 25.78 -68.28
CA THR A 36 14.72 27.19 -67.86
C THR A 36 13.72 27.58 -66.76
N ASP A 37 12.58 26.88 -66.67
CA ASP A 37 11.54 27.12 -65.66
C ASP A 37 11.60 26.13 -64.47
N LYS A 38 12.25 24.97 -64.63
CA LYS A 38 12.47 23.99 -63.55
C LYS A 38 13.88 23.99 -62.97
N LEU A 39 14.79 24.79 -63.54
CA LEU A 39 16.12 25.07 -63.02
C LEU A 39 17.00 23.83 -62.82
N TYR A 40 16.91 22.84 -63.71
CA TYR A 40 17.78 21.66 -63.72
C TYR A 40 18.42 21.39 -65.08
N LEU A 41 19.54 20.69 -65.04
CA LEU A 41 20.20 20.12 -66.21
C LEU A 41 19.84 18.63 -66.36
N LYS A 42 19.86 18.13 -67.58
CA LYS A 42 20.03 16.69 -67.90
C LYS A 42 21.22 16.55 -68.85
N PHE A 43 21.91 15.42 -68.80
CA PHE A 43 23.00 15.10 -69.72
C PHE A 43 22.61 13.91 -70.58
N GLY A 44 22.78 14.03 -71.89
CA GLY A 44 22.52 12.93 -72.82
C GLY A 44 23.50 11.77 -72.67
N ASP A 45 23.03 10.56 -72.94
CA ASP A 45 23.85 9.36 -73.10
C ASP A 45 24.04 8.97 -74.58
N GLY A 46 23.33 9.64 -75.51
CA GLY A 46 23.31 9.37 -76.94
C GLY A 46 22.17 8.46 -77.42
N SER A 47 21.29 7.99 -76.53
CA SER A 47 20.21 7.03 -76.86
C SER A 47 18.88 7.30 -76.15
N THR A 48 18.90 7.75 -74.90
CA THR A 48 17.73 7.98 -74.05
C THR A 48 17.12 9.34 -74.36
N LYS A 49 15.78 9.40 -74.40
CA LYS A 49 15.05 10.65 -74.67
C LYS A 49 14.97 11.54 -73.43
N TRP A 50 14.78 12.84 -73.62
CA TRP A 50 14.71 13.84 -72.55
C TRP A 50 13.85 13.42 -71.36
N ASN A 51 12.65 12.90 -71.58
CA ASN A 51 11.71 12.55 -70.51
C ASN A 51 12.30 11.48 -69.58
N ASP A 52 13.02 10.52 -70.14
CA ASP A 52 13.56 9.33 -69.47
C ASP A 52 14.99 9.55 -68.93
N LEU A 53 15.69 10.61 -69.40
CA LEU A 53 17.02 10.97 -68.88
C LEU A 53 16.96 11.44 -67.40
N PRO A 54 17.96 11.10 -66.57
CA PRO A 54 18.04 11.57 -65.19
C PRO A 54 18.40 13.06 -65.11
N LYS A 55 18.00 13.70 -63.99
CA LYS A 55 18.41 15.07 -63.66
C LYS A 55 19.84 15.08 -63.11
N PHE A 56 20.65 16.02 -63.56
CA PHE A 56 22.00 16.26 -63.07
C PHE A 56 21.98 16.75 -61.62
N GLY A 57 22.97 16.33 -60.83
CA GLY A 57 23.11 16.70 -59.40
C GLY A 57 22.40 15.76 -58.43
N GLY A 58 21.65 14.76 -58.93
CA GLY A 58 20.87 13.85 -58.09
C GLY A 58 19.64 14.53 -57.48
N GLN A 59 18.73 13.73 -56.93
CA GLN A 59 17.67 14.24 -56.05
C GLN A 59 18.09 13.91 -54.61
N SER A 60 18.56 14.90 -53.85
CA SER A 60 18.90 14.73 -52.43
C SER A 60 17.68 14.38 -51.56
N VAL A 61 16.47 14.49 -52.11
CA VAL A 61 15.21 14.04 -51.52
C VAL A 61 14.45 13.23 -52.56
N ILE A 62 14.25 11.94 -52.30
CA ILE A 62 13.39 11.03 -53.04
C ILE A 62 12.04 10.96 -52.33
N ILE A 63 10.95 11.09 -53.08
CA ILE A 63 9.58 10.98 -52.55
C ILE A 63 8.90 9.84 -53.30
N GLN A 64 8.43 8.84 -52.56
CA GLN A 64 7.79 7.63 -53.11
C GLN A 64 6.57 7.23 -52.27
N SER A 65 5.79 6.28 -52.77
CA SER A 65 4.69 5.63 -52.04
C SER A 65 5.04 4.20 -51.62
N THR A 66 6.33 3.95 -51.37
CA THR A 66 6.89 2.72 -50.82
C THR A 66 8.15 3.04 -50.02
N ALA A 67 8.42 2.28 -48.96
CA ALA A 67 9.71 2.27 -48.27
C ALA A 67 10.86 1.91 -49.24
N PRO A 68 12.10 2.37 -48.99
CA PRO A 68 13.24 1.98 -49.80
C PRO A 68 13.57 0.50 -49.60
N SER A 69 14.04 -0.16 -50.66
CA SER A 69 14.55 -1.54 -50.63
C SER A 69 16.08 -1.54 -50.65
N ASP A 70 16.71 -2.58 -50.10
CA ASP A 70 18.18 -2.73 -50.11
C ASP A 70 18.77 -2.59 -51.53
N GLY A 71 18.11 -3.11 -52.56
CA GLY A 71 18.54 -2.97 -53.95
C GLY A 71 18.66 -1.51 -54.45
N SER A 72 17.96 -0.56 -53.79
CA SER A 72 18.00 0.87 -54.14
C SER A 72 19.22 1.61 -53.59
N GLN A 73 19.91 1.08 -52.56
CA GLN A 73 21.00 1.76 -51.84
C GLN A 73 22.22 2.08 -52.72
N HIS A 74 22.38 1.39 -53.86
CA HIS A 74 23.43 1.64 -54.85
C HIS A 74 22.98 2.53 -56.02
N THR A 75 21.70 2.96 -56.04
CA THR A 75 21.12 3.83 -57.07
C THR A 75 21.23 5.33 -56.70
N TYR A 76 21.34 5.63 -55.41
CA TYR A 76 21.34 7.00 -54.86
C TYR A 76 22.62 7.27 -54.06
N GLU A 77 22.96 8.55 -53.90
CA GLU A 77 24.16 8.96 -53.16
C GLU A 77 23.95 9.00 -51.66
N GLU A 78 25.04 8.86 -50.91
CA GLU A 78 25.03 9.08 -49.46
C GLU A 78 24.44 10.45 -49.11
N GLY A 79 23.68 10.52 -48.02
CA GLY A 79 22.95 11.71 -47.60
C GLY A 79 21.64 11.94 -48.36
N THR A 80 21.26 11.07 -49.31
CA THR A 80 19.93 11.10 -49.91
C THR A 80 18.88 10.81 -48.84
N PHE A 81 17.92 11.72 -48.69
CA PHE A 81 16.69 11.49 -47.93
C PHE A 81 15.68 10.74 -48.78
N TRP A 82 14.97 9.79 -48.18
CA TRP A 82 13.80 9.14 -48.77
C TRP A 82 12.59 9.43 -47.90
N ILE A 83 11.49 9.86 -48.52
CA ILE A 83 10.21 10.10 -47.87
C ILE A 83 9.22 9.08 -48.46
N ASP A 84 8.80 8.14 -47.63
CA ASP A 84 7.71 7.22 -47.95
C ASP A 84 6.36 7.82 -47.52
N LEU A 85 5.47 7.99 -48.50
CA LEU A 85 4.09 8.44 -48.34
C LEU A 85 3.07 7.29 -48.42
N SER A 86 3.50 6.03 -48.33
CA SER A 86 2.63 4.84 -48.41
C SER A 86 1.60 4.74 -47.30
N ALA A 87 1.92 5.27 -46.12
CA ALA A 87 1.14 5.12 -44.88
C ALA A 87 0.52 6.45 -44.41
N SER A 88 -0.46 6.35 -43.51
CA SER A 88 -1.09 7.51 -42.84
C SER A 88 -0.14 8.32 -41.96
N SER A 89 1.03 7.77 -41.63
CA SER A 89 2.17 8.48 -41.07
C SER A 89 3.35 8.25 -42.02
N PRO A 90 3.91 9.30 -42.66
CA PRO A 90 5.02 9.13 -43.59
C PRO A 90 6.29 8.71 -42.83
N GLU A 91 7.03 7.76 -43.40
CA GLU A 91 8.33 7.32 -42.85
C GLU A 91 9.46 8.02 -43.62
N ILE A 92 10.49 8.50 -42.91
CA ILE A 92 11.65 9.18 -43.50
C ILE A 92 12.87 8.30 -43.29
N TYR A 93 13.75 8.23 -44.29
CA TYR A 93 15.01 7.51 -44.23
C TYR A 93 16.15 8.42 -44.73
N ILE A 94 17.37 8.13 -44.31
CA ILE A 94 18.59 8.72 -44.85
C ILE A 94 19.53 7.60 -45.28
N LEU A 95 20.09 7.70 -46.49
CA LEU A 95 21.09 6.77 -46.98
C LEU A 95 22.45 7.10 -46.34
N ILE A 96 22.94 6.22 -45.48
CA ILE A 96 24.23 6.37 -44.77
C ILE A 96 25.25 5.35 -45.26
N GLN A 97 26.52 5.67 -45.16
CA GLN A 97 27.60 4.68 -45.24
C GLN A 97 28.01 4.21 -43.83
N ARG A 98 27.94 2.90 -43.56
CA ARG A 98 28.46 2.34 -42.29
C ARG A 98 29.91 1.88 -42.40
N GLU A 99 30.28 1.26 -43.53
CA GLU A 99 31.61 0.73 -43.80
C GLU A 99 31.99 0.94 -45.28
N SER A 100 33.23 0.62 -45.66
CA SER A 100 33.76 0.76 -47.03
C SER A 100 32.85 0.13 -48.08
N ASP A 101 32.10 0.96 -48.79
CA ASP A 101 31.13 0.67 -49.85
C ASP A 101 29.81 -0.05 -49.45
N ASN A 102 29.52 -0.18 -48.15
CA ASN A 102 28.19 -0.64 -47.69
C ASN A 102 27.29 0.53 -47.29
N ARG A 103 26.29 0.83 -48.15
CA ARG A 103 25.27 1.87 -47.95
C ARG A 103 23.99 1.25 -47.37
N GLU A 104 23.37 1.88 -46.39
CA GLU A 104 22.16 1.40 -45.70
C GLU A 104 21.15 2.54 -45.54
N TRP A 105 19.85 2.21 -45.63
CA TRP A 105 18.77 3.15 -45.33
C TRP A 105 18.47 3.19 -43.83
N LEU A 106 18.95 4.22 -43.14
CA LEU A 106 18.62 4.44 -41.73
C LEU A 106 17.25 5.14 -41.63
N GLN A 107 16.28 4.50 -40.97
CA GLN A 107 14.98 5.10 -40.69
C GLN A 107 15.08 6.21 -39.63
N LEU A 108 14.59 7.42 -39.94
CA LEU A 108 14.30 8.48 -39.00
C LEU A 108 12.89 8.28 -38.43
N ILE A 109 12.80 8.04 -37.12
CA ILE A 109 11.55 7.75 -36.42
C ILE A 109 11.06 9.01 -35.70
N THR A 110 9.82 9.45 -35.95
CA THR A 110 9.19 10.55 -35.19
C THR A 110 8.76 10.09 -33.80
N ALA A 111 8.44 11.02 -32.87
CA ALA A 111 7.99 10.64 -31.53
C ALA A 111 6.69 9.80 -31.55
N GLU A 112 5.82 10.03 -32.53
CA GLU A 112 4.58 9.32 -32.76
C GLU A 112 4.84 7.91 -33.32
N ALA A 113 5.71 7.81 -34.34
CA ALA A 113 6.13 6.52 -34.90
C ALA A 113 6.88 5.67 -33.86
N LEU A 114 7.64 6.29 -32.95
CA LEU A 114 8.38 5.62 -31.88
C LEU A 114 7.45 4.90 -30.89
N ALA A 115 6.26 5.46 -30.63
CA ALA A 115 5.21 4.78 -29.84
C ALA A 115 4.75 3.48 -30.54
N ALA A 116 4.54 3.53 -31.86
CA ALA A 116 4.11 2.38 -32.65
C ALA A 116 5.17 1.26 -32.74
N LYS A 117 6.46 1.58 -32.57
CA LYS A 117 7.54 0.58 -32.44
C LYS A 117 7.66 0.02 -31.00
N GLY A 118 6.74 0.34 -30.09
CA GLY A 118 6.67 -0.23 -28.74
C GLY A 118 7.57 0.43 -27.69
N ALA A 119 8.09 1.64 -27.96
CA ALA A 119 8.92 2.35 -27.01
C ALA A 119 8.14 2.82 -25.76
N MET A 120 8.78 2.77 -24.59
CA MET A 120 8.20 3.26 -23.33
C MET A 120 8.32 4.78 -23.22
N LEU A 121 7.44 5.51 -23.92
CA LEU A 121 7.43 6.97 -23.88
C LEU A 121 6.95 7.51 -22.52
N ALA A 122 7.67 8.50 -21.97
CA ALA A 122 7.34 9.09 -20.68
C ALA A 122 5.89 9.62 -20.61
N LYS A 123 5.38 10.22 -21.70
CA LYS A 123 4.00 10.71 -21.79
C LYS A 123 2.91 9.64 -21.54
N ASP A 124 3.23 8.36 -21.76
CA ASP A 124 2.27 7.25 -21.64
C ASP A 124 2.49 6.43 -20.36
N PHE A 125 3.75 6.32 -19.91
CA PHE A 125 4.19 5.41 -18.83
C PHE A 125 4.75 6.09 -17.57
N ALA A 126 5.03 7.39 -17.61
CA ALA A 126 5.66 8.16 -16.54
C ALA A 126 4.99 9.54 -16.41
N LYS A 127 3.71 9.53 -16.05
CA LYS A 127 2.84 10.71 -15.92
C LYS A 127 2.71 11.17 -14.47
N GLU A 128 2.90 10.27 -13.52
CA GLU A 128 2.81 10.58 -12.09
C GLU A 128 4.02 11.39 -11.61
N SER A 129 3.84 12.15 -10.53
CA SER A 129 4.95 12.86 -9.89
C SER A 129 6.03 11.87 -9.41
N GLU A 130 7.30 12.23 -9.58
CA GLU A 130 8.48 11.36 -9.39
C GLU A 130 8.63 10.20 -10.40
N ALA A 131 7.77 10.06 -11.41
CA ALA A 131 8.03 9.17 -12.54
C ALA A 131 8.95 9.84 -13.59
N GLY A 132 9.69 9.03 -14.35
CA GLY A 132 10.45 9.46 -15.52
C GLY A 132 11.97 9.25 -15.41
N ALA A 133 12.70 9.79 -16.40
CA ALA A 133 14.13 9.51 -16.59
C ALA A 133 15.03 9.89 -15.40
N LYS A 134 14.63 10.85 -14.56
CA LYS A 134 15.38 11.26 -13.36
C LYS A 134 15.43 10.17 -12.29
N THR A 135 14.35 9.41 -12.13
CA THR A 135 14.20 8.33 -11.13
C THR A 135 14.35 6.95 -11.75
N GLY A 136 14.23 6.83 -13.08
CA GLY A 136 14.18 5.56 -13.79
C GLY A 136 12.84 4.84 -13.65
N TYR A 137 11.85 5.46 -12.99
CA TYR A 137 10.58 4.84 -12.65
C TYR A 137 9.47 5.16 -13.66
N VAL A 138 8.57 4.20 -13.81
CA VAL A 138 7.28 4.34 -14.48
C VAL A 138 6.17 4.40 -13.43
N ASP A 139 4.96 4.84 -13.79
CA ASP A 139 3.82 4.97 -12.86
C ASP A 139 3.57 3.68 -12.05
N LYS A 140 3.73 2.52 -12.69
CA LYS A 140 3.58 1.20 -12.06
C LYS A 140 4.75 0.77 -11.15
N ALA A 141 5.90 1.44 -11.22
CA ALA A 141 7.05 1.24 -10.33
C ALA A 141 7.04 2.22 -9.13
N LEU A 142 6.25 3.30 -9.19
CA LEU A 142 5.80 4.04 -8.01
C LEU A 142 4.66 3.30 -7.29
N SER A 143 3.93 2.46 -8.01
CA SER A 143 3.32 1.26 -7.42
C SER A 143 4.37 0.15 -7.26
N ALA A 144 4.10 -0.91 -6.49
CA ALA A 144 5.11 -1.78 -5.85
C ALA A 144 5.88 -1.07 -4.72
N ASP A 145 6.43 0.13 -4.93
CA ASP A 145 6.76 1.04 -3.80
C ASP A 145 5.48 1.37 -3.01
N LYS A 146 4.35 1.54 -3.71
CA LYS A 146 3.00 1.52 -3.14
C LYS A 146 2.13 0.38 -3.69
N LEU A 147 1.30 -0.25 -2.87
CA LEU A 147 0.30 -1.20 -3.36
C LEU A 147 -0.75 -0.47 -4.21
N LYS A 148 -0.90 -0.87 -5.49
CA LYS A 148 -1.90 -0.31 -6.43
C LYS A 148 -3.31 -0.28 -5.86
N THR A 149 -3.64 -1.23 -4.99
CA THR A 149 -4.84 -1.19 -4.16
C THR A 149 -4.40 -1.45 -2.73
N ALA A 150 -4.58 -0.46 -1.87
CA ALA A 150 -4.28 -0.57 -0.46
C ALA A 150 -5.10 -1.71 0.18
N ARG A 151 -4.52 -2.41 1.15
CA ARG A 151 -5.12 -3.59 1.76
C ARG A 151 -5.47 -3.30 3.21
N ALA A 152 -6.68 -3.65 3.62
CA ALA A 152 -7.03 -3.69 5.03
C ALA A 152 -6.22 -4.79 5.73
N VAL A 153 -5.53 -4.41 6.80
CA VAL A 153 -4.87 -5.33 7.73
C VAL A 153 -5.72 -5.32 9.00
N THR A 154 -6.30 -6.47 9.34
CA THR A 154 -7.20 -6.63 10.49
C THR A 154 -6.66 -7.68 11.44
N LEU A 155 -6.49 -7.31 12.70
CA LEU A 155 -6.22 -8.21 13.81
C LEU A 155 -7.57 -8.68 14.39
N ALA A 156 -7.67 -9.98 14.64
CA ALA A 156 -8.87 -10.62 15.17
C ALA A 156 -8.52 -11.58 16.30
N GLY A 157 -9.45 -11.78 17.23
CA GLY A 157 -9.25 -12.56 18.46
C GLY A 157 -9.28 -11.67 19.70
N ALA A 158 -8.50 -12.03 20.73
CA ALA A 158 -8.44 -11.29 21.99
C ALA A 158 -7.88 -9.86 21.83
N ILE A 159 -6.99 -9.64 20.87
CA ILE A 159 -6.54 -8.30 20.47
C ILE A 159 -7.16 -8.00 19.11
N THR A 160 -7.92 -6.91 19.03
CA THR A 160 -8.50 -6.41 17.78
C THR A 160 -7.85 -5.09 17.39
N GLY A 161 -7.86 -4.79 16.10
CA GLY A 161 -7.26 -3.58 15.56
C GLY A 161 -7.33 -3.65 14.04
N ASN A 162 -7.41 -2.52 13.37
CA ASN A 162 -7.39 -2.49 11.92
C ASN A 162 -6.70 -1.23 11.40
N THR A 163 -6.15 -1.34 10.21
CA THR A 163 -5.57 -0.22 9.47
C THR A 163 -5.52 -0.55 7.98
N THR A 164 -5.17 0.43 7.16
CA THR A 164 -4.96 0.23 5.73
C THR A 164 -3.47 0.34 5.41
N PHE A 165 -2.89 -0.71 4.84
CA PHE A 165 -1.51 -0.75 4.39
C PHE A 165 -1.43 -0.59 2.87
N ASP A 166 -0.64 0.39 2.42
CA ASP A 166 -0.31 0.60 1.02
C ASP A 166 1.20 0.63 0.75
N GLY A 167 2.06 0.40 1.76
CA GLY A 167 3.52 0.45 1.60
C GLY A 167 4.14 1.85 1.51
N SER A 168 3.34 2.93 1.45
CA SER A 168 3.84 4.29 1.21
C SER A 168 4.68 4.90 2.33
N LYS A 169 4.60 4.33 3.53
CA LYS A 169 5.28 4.73 4.77
C LYS A 169 5.07 3.65 5.83
N ASP A 170 5.81 3.76 6.93
CA ASP A 170 5.53 2.99 8.14
C ASP A 170 4.12 3.30 8.68
N ILE A 171 3.44 2.28 9.20
CA ILE A 171 2.10 2.41 9.80
C ILE A 171 2.07 1.76 11.18
N SER A 172 1.35 2.39 12.11
CA SER A 172 0.96 1.79 13.38
C SER A 172 -0.41 1.13 13.24
N ILE A 173 -0.62 0.01 13.93
CA ILE A 173 -1.95 -0.56 14.16
C ILE A 173 -2.36 -0.17 15.57
N GLU A 174 -3.38 0.68 15.71
CA GLU A 174 -4.02 0.88 17.00
C GLU A 174 -4.78 -0.39 17.38
N THR A 175 -4.57 -0.85 18.61
CA THR A 175 -5.14 -2.09 19.11
C THR A 175 -5.98 -1.87 20.36
N SER A 176 -7.02 -2.69 20.49
CA SER A 176 -7.85 -2.81 21.68
C SER A 176 -7.86 -4.26 22.13
N LEU A 177 -7.75 -4.48 23.44
CA LEU A 177 -8.00 -5.78 24.04
C LEU A 177 -9.52 -5.95 24.16
N LYS A 178 -10.05 -7.09 23.69
CA LYS A 178 -11.44 -7.48 23.95
C LYS A 178 -11.64 -7.55 25.48
N PRO A 179 -12.68 -6.92 26.05
CA PRO A 179 -13.03 -7.11 27.45
C PRO A 179 -13.23 -8.61 27.73
N LEU A 180 -12.80 -9.05 28.93
CA LEU A 180 -13.16 -10.35 29.45
C LEU A 180 -14.67 -10.37 29.72
N GLU A 181 -15.36 -11.38 29.22
CA GLU A 181 -16.74 -11.67 29.57
C GLU A 181 -16.78 -12.65 30.76
N GLU A 182 -17.92 -12.79 31.43
CA GLU A 182 -18.01 -13.61 32.66
C GLU A 182 -17.61 -15.08 32.41
N GLN A 183 -17.97 -15.64 31.24
CA GLN A 183 -17.56 -16.98 30.83
C GLN A 183 -16.07 -17.14 30.48
N ASP A 184 -15.32 -16.03 30.29
CA ASP A 184 -13.87 -16.08 30.12
C ASP A 184 -13.16 -16.24 31.48
N ILE A 185 -13.87 -16.03 32.60
CA ILE A 185 -13.39 -16.26 33.96
C ILE A 185 -13.71 -17.71 34.37
N PRO A 186 -12.71 -18.54 34.71
CA PRO A 186 -12.96 -19.94 35.04
C PRO A 186 -13.64 -20.09 36.41
N GLU A 187 -14.66 -20.95 36.49
CA GLU A 187 -15.27 -21.35 37.76
C GLU A 187 -14.22 -21.95 38.72
N LEU A 188 -14.09 -21.35 39.91
CA LEU A 188 -13.19 -21.81 40.96
C LEU A 188 -13.95 -22.62 42.02
N SER A 189 -13.88 -23.94 41.91
CA SER A 189 -14.28 -24.83 43.00
C SER A 189 -13.30 -24.71 44.19
N LEU A 190 -13.78 -24.90 45.42
CA LEU A 190 -12.94 -24.84 46.63
C LEU A 190 -11.70 -25.74 46.56
N SER A 191 -11.79 -26.88 45.86
CA SER A 191 -10.65 -27.78 45.60
C SER A 191 -9.49 -27.15 44.82
N LYS A 192 -9.70 -26.03 44.13
CA LYS A 192 -8.66 -25.24 43.43
C LYS A 192 -8.02 -24.17 44.33
N ILE A 193 -8.62 -23.86 45.49
CA ILE A 193 -8.23 -22.77 46.39
C ILE A 193 -7.50 -23.38 47.61
N LYS A 194 -6.17 -23.44 47.55
CA LYS A 194 -5.34 -24.16 48.54
C LYS A 194 -5.38 -23.58 49.96
N ASP A 195 -5.68 -22.30 50.08
CA ASP A 195 -5.76 -21.51 51.30
C ASP A 195 -7.21 -21.29 51.78
N ALA A 196 -8.19 -21.92 51.13
CA ALA A 196 -9.56 -21.95 51.63
C ALA A 196 -9.60 -22.62 53.01
N GLY A 197 -9.92 -21.83 54.04
CA GLY A 197 -10.14 -22.36 55.38
C GLY A 197 -11.31 -23.35 55.40
N THR A 198 -11.29 -24.31 56.33
CA THR A 198 -12.34 -25.34 56.45
C THR A 198 -13.75 -24.77 56.55
N ALA A 199 -13.90 -23.59 57.15
CA ALA A 199 -15.14 -22.83 57.20
C ALA A 199 -15.74 -22.51 55.82
N ALA A 200 -14.92 -22.26 54.79
CA ALA A 200 -15.40 -21.94 53.44
C ALA A 200 -16.13 -23.12 52.76
N ALA A 201 -15.97 -24.34 53.26
CA ALA A 201 -16.66 -25.54 52.79
C ALA A 201 -17.95 -25.88 53.57
N CYS A 202 -18.28 -25.11 54.62
CA CYS A 202 -19.45 -25.35 55.47
C CYS A 202 -20.58 -24.38 55.11
N ASN A 203 -21.81 -24.91 55.04
CA ASN A 203 -23.02 -24.07 54.98
C ASN A 203 -23.18 -23.26 56.27
N THR A 204 -23.83 -22.10 56.21
CA THR A 204 -24.29 -21.38 57.40
C THR A 204 -25.63 -21.92 57.89
N GLY A 205 -25.89 -21.83 59.20
CA GLY A 205 -27.18 -22.23 59.78
C GLY A 205 -27.08 -22.75 61.21
N THR A 206 -28.02 -23.62 61.58
CA THR A 206 -28.20 -24.14 62.95
C THR A 206 -28.08 -25.67 63.06
N GLU A 207 -27.85 -26.38 61.97
CA GLU A 207 -27.67 -27.84 61.98
C GLU A 207 -26.22 -28.24 62.32
N ALA A 208 -26.02 -29.49 62.74
CA ALA A 208 -24.69 -30.00 63.04
C ALA A 208 -23.78 -29.97 61.80
N GLY A 209 -22.59 -29.37 61.93
CA GLY A 209 -21.63 -29.19 60.83
C GLY A 209 -21.81 -27.90 60.02
N GLN A 210 -22.84 -27.10 60.30
CA GLN A 210 -23.01 -25.75 59.76
C GLN A 210 -22.28 -24.71 60.63
N ILE A 211 -21.99 -23.54 60.05
CA ILE A 211 -21.43 -22.38 60.76
C ILE A 211 -22.57 -21.57 61.39
N PRO A 212 -22.58 -21.40 62.73
CA PRO A 212 -23.50 -20.51 63.42
C PRO A 212 -23.37 -19.05 62.94
N VAL A 213 -24.50 -18.43 62.62
CA VAL A 213 -24.57 -17.00 62.26
C VAL A 213 -24.90 -16.19 63.51
N ILE A 214 -24.25 -15.03 63.65
CA ILE A 214 -24.55 -14.04 64.69
C ILE A 214 -25.83 -13.30 64.29
N GLY A 215 -26.83 -13.30 65.18
CA GLY A 215 -28.07 -12.56 65.00
C GLY A 215 -27.94 -11.07 65.32
N GLU A 216 -29.01 -10.32 65.08
CA GLU A 216 -29.07 -8.85 65.17
C GLU A 216 -28.58 -8.28 66.52
N GLY A 217 -28.78 -9.01 67.62
CA GLY A 217 -28.29 -8.64 68.96
C GLY A 217 -26.81 -8.94 69.24
N GLY A 218 -25.99 -9.28 68.24
CA GLY A 218 -24.58 -9.63 68.42
C GLY A 218 -24.33 -10.98 69.11
N LYS A 219 -25.37 -11.82 69.21
CA LYS A 219 -25.34 -13.15 69.86
C LYS A 219 -25.68 -14.25 68.87
N LEU A 220 -25.31 -15.48 69.18
CA LEU A 220 -25.84 -16.66 68.49
C LEU A 220 -27.31 -16.89 68.87
N ASN A 221 -28.03 -17.62 68.01
CA ASN A 221 -29.44 -17.96 68.23
C ASN A 221 -29.64 -18.77 69.53
N GLU A 222 -30.68 -18.45 70.31
CA GLU A 222 -31.02 -19.16 71.55
C GLU A 222 -31.31 -20.66 71.34
N ALA A 223 -31.73 -21.07 70.13
CA ALA A 223 -31.87 -22.47 69.78
C ALA A 223 -30.51 -23.23 69.68
N LEU A 224 -29.41 -22.51 69.46
CA LEU A 224 -28.05 -23.05 69.45
C LEU A 224 -27.38 -22.96 70.82
N ILE A 225 -27.51 -21.81 71.49
CA ILE A 225 -27.01 -21.58 72.85
C ILE A 225 -28.15 -20.96 73.67
N PRO A 226 -28.92 -21.78 74.41
CA PRO A 226 -30.01 -21.28 75.24
C PRO A 226 -29.56 -20.22 76.23
N GLN A 227 -30.25 -19.08 76.27
CA GLN A 227 -29.96 -18.04 77.24
C GLN A 227 -30.28 -18.55 78.65
N GLN A 228 -29.24 -18.74 79.48
CA GLN A 228 -29.44 -19.05 80.90
C GLN A 228 -29.69 -17.77 81.69
N THR A 229 -30.91 -17.61 82.19
CA THR A 229 -31.24 -16.64 83.23
C THR A 229 -30.89 -17.24 84.59
N LEU A 230 -29.74 -16.87 85.14
CA LEU A 230 -29.35 -17.27 86.50
C LEU A 230 -30.03 -16.36 87.53
N THR A 231 -30.78 -16.95 88.45
CA THR A 231 -31.30 -16.29 89.66
C THR A 231 -30.41 -16.62 90.87
N THR A 232 -30.69 -15.97 92.00
CA THR A 232 -30.06 -16.32 93.30
C THR A 232 -30.24 -17.79 93.67
N ASP A 233 -31.32 -18.41 93.20
CA ASP A 233 -31.75 -19.76 93.59
C ASP A 233 -31.04 -20.83 92.75
N ASN A 234 -30.34 -20.44 91.67
CA ASN A 234 -29.51 -21.33 90.86
C ASN A 234 -28.09 -21.53 91.42
N VAL A 235 -27.76 -20.95 92.56
CA VAL A 235 -26.47 -21.12 93.24
C VAL A 235 -26.66 -21.97 94.49
N ASN A 236 -25.91 -23.06 94.61
CA ASN A 236 -25.97 -23.92 95.79
C ASN A 236 -25.51 -23.15 97.04
N GLU A 237 -26.22 -23.35 98.15
CA GLU A 237 -25.86 -22.78 99.44
C GLU A 237 -24.45 -23.20 99.87
N GLY A 238 -23.67 -22.23 100.37
CA GLY A 238 -22.27 -22.45 100.72
C GLY A 238 -21.78 -21.46 101.78
N LYS A 239 -20.52 -21.58 102.19
CA LYS A 239 -19.94 -20.77 103.28
C LYS A 239 -19.91 -19.25 103.06
N LYS A 240 -20.23 -18.77 101.85
CA LYS A 240 -20.31 -17.34 101.49
C LYS A 240 -21.72 -16.89 101.06
N ASN A 241 -22.51 -17.80 100.47
CA ASN A 241 -23.88 -17.56 100.08
C ASN A 241 -24.79 -18.31 101.06
N LEU A 242 -25.17 -17.64 102.15
CA LEU A 242 -26.15 -18.13 103.11
C LEU A 242 -27.50 -17.52 102.78
N TYR A 243 -28.50 -18.34 102.48
CA TYR A 243 -29.86 -17.89 102.25
C TYR A 243 -30.63 -17.78 103.57
N TYR A 244 -31.54 -16.81 103.63
CA TYR A 244 -32.56 -16.71 104.68
C TYR A 244 -33.67 -17.74 104.40
N THR A 245 -33.42 -19.02 104.67
CA THR A 245 -34.49 -20.02 104.67
C THR A 245 -35.44 -19.75 105.84
N ASN A 246 -36.73 -20.06 105.69
CA ASN A 246 -37.69 -19.93 106.79
C ASN A 246 -37.20 -20.65 108.06
N GLU A 247 -36.61 -21.83 107.91
CA GLU A 247 -36.02 -22.60 109.01
C GLU A 247 -34.85 -21.86 109.68
N ARG A 248 -33.91 -21.26 108.91
CA ARG A 248 -32.83 -20.47 109.50
C ARG A 248 -33.31 -19.19 110.17
N VAL A 249 -34.29 -18.51 109.58
CA VAL A 249 -34.92 -17.33 110.19
C VAL A 249 -35.62 -17.75 111.48
N THR A 250 -36.38 -18.85 111.49
CA THR A 250 -37.01 -19.41 112.69
C THR A 250 -35.96 -19.78 113.75
N ASN A 251 -34.90 -20.50 113.38
CA ASN A 251 -33.84 -20.89 114.31
C ASN A 251 -33.10 -19.65 114.86
N TYR A 252 -32.85 -18.63 114.05
CA TYR A 252 -32.24 -17.38 114.50
C TYR A 252 -33.16 -16.56 115.42
N LEU A 253 -34.48 -16.55 115.15
CA LEU A 253 -35.49 -15.91 115.99
C LEU A 253 -35.79 -16.68 117.30
N GLN A 254 -35.55 -17.99 117.33
CA GLN A 254 -35.79 -18.85 118.50
C GLN A 254 -34.53 -19.14 119.33
N ASP A 255 -33.33 -18.84 118.81
CA ASP A 255 -32.09 -18.97 119.58
C ASP A 255 -32.10 -18.00 120.77
N THR A 256 -32.19 -18.54 121.98
CA THR A 256 -32.19 -17.76 123.22
C THR A 256 -30.87 -17.07 123.52
N ALA A 257 -29.80 -17.37 122.79
CA ALA A 257 -28.54 -16.64 122.84
C ALA A 257 -28.54 -15.37 121.96
N ASN A 258 -29.48 -15.21 121.02
CA ASN A 258 -29.60 -13.99 120.23
C ASN A 258 -30.31 -12.88 121.02
N THR A 259 -29.57 -11.82 121.32
CA THR A 259 -30.10 -10.63 121.99
C THR A 259 -30.81 -9.73 120.98
N PHE A 260 -32.13 -9.87 120.84
CA PHE A 260 -32.95 -8.93 120.09
C PHE A 260 -33.10 -7.62 120.87
N VAL A 261 -32.31 -6.60 120.49
CA VAL A 261 -32.42 -5.24 121.02
C VAL A 261 -33.68 -4.58 120.46
N MET A 262 -34.82 -4.85 121.11
CA MET A 262 -36.08 -4.16 120.89
C MET A 262 -36.02 -2.81 121.63
N ASP A 263 -35.50 -1.75 121.01
CA ASP A 263 -35.40 -0.43 121.66
C ASP A 263 -36.75 0.27 121.89
N GLY A 264 -37.85 -0.32 121.40
CA GLY A 264 -39.22 0.17 121.57
C GLY A 264 -39.61 1.27 120.57
N GLY A 265 -38.77 1.55 119.56
CA GLY A 265 -38.93 2.70 118.66
C GLY A 265 -38.32 3.96 119.24
N ASN A 266 -37.17 3.84 119.92
CA ASN A 266 -36.41 4.96 120.46
C ASN A 266 -35.02 5.04 119.78
N ALA A 267 -35.07 5.08 118.44
CA ALA A 267 -33.99 5.39 117.51
C ALA A 267 -34.42 6.55 116.60
#